data_AF-A0A6V7J2T4-F1
#
_entry.id   AF-A0A6V7J2T4-F1
#
_cell.length_a   1.000
_cell.length_b   1.000
_cell.length_c   1.000
_cell.angle_alpha   90.00
_cell.angle_beta   90.00
_cell.angle_gamma   90.00
#
_symmetry.space_group_name_H-M   'P 1'
#
loop_
_entity.id
_entity.type
_entity.pdbx_description
1 polymer ?
#
loop_
_entity_poly.entity_id
_entity_poly.type
_entity_poly.pdbx_seq_one_letter_code
_entity_poly.pdbx_strand_id
1 'polypeptide(L)'
;QPPAPKNPCEPSPCGPNTQCRDGTCTCLPDFQGNPYVGCQPECVQNSDCPLNRACSNNKCIDPCPNICGRNAECNVVNHLPMCSCINNYQGNPFISCEPVK
;
A
#
# COMPACT_ATOMS: atom_id res chain seq x y z
N GLN A 1 22.24 3.60 45.49
CA GLN A 1 21.87 4.02 44.12
C GLN A 1 20.36 4.21 44.08
N PRO A 2 19.82 5.27 43.47
CA PRO A 2 18.40 5.32 43.15
C PRO A 2 18.06 4.21 42.14
N PRO A 3 16.86 3.60 42.21
CA PRO A 3 16.46 2.61 41.22
C PRO A 3 16.43 3.25 39.83
N ALA A 4 16.91 2.52 38.82
CA ALA A 4 16.85 2.96 37.42
C ALA A 4 15.39 3.31 37.04
N PRO A 5 15.17 4.34 36.21
CA PRO A 5 13.83 4.65 35.72
C PRO A 5 13.24 3.41 35.04
N LYS A 6 12.08 2.95 35.53
CA LYS A 6 11.36 1.83 34.92
C LYS A 6 11.03 2.20 33.48
N ASN A 7 11.40 1.36 32.53
CA ASN A 7 11.07 1.54 31.13
C ASN A 7 9.53 1.53 30.99
N PRO A 8 8.89 2.64 30.54
CA PRO A 8 7.44 2.71 30.40
C PRO A 8 6.87 1.72 29.37
N CYS A 9 7.73 1.14 28.53
CA CYS A 9 7.37 0.14 27.52
C CYS A 9 7.60 -1.31 27.98
N GLU A 10 7.97 -1.55 29.25
CA GLU A 10 8.18 -2.90 29.79
C GLU A 10 7.43 -3.11 31.13
N PRO A 11 6.36 -3.93 31.15
CA PRO A 11 5.76 -4.64 30.02
C PRO A 11 5.06 -3.68 29.05
N SER A 12 5.00 -4.05 27.76
CA SER A 12 4.42 -3.17 26.72
C SER A 12 2.95 -2.84 27.02
N PRO A 13 2.58 -1.55 27.12
CA PRO A 13 1.18 -1.13 27.21
C PRO A 13 0.48 -1.11 25.83
N CYS A 14 1.22 -1.37 24.75
CA CYS A 14 0.74 -1.23 23.38
C CYS A 14 0.30 -2.58 22.77
N GLY A 15 -0.68 -2.51 21.87
CA GLY A 15 -1.17 -3.68 21.13
C GLY A 15 -0.25 -4.13 20.00
N PRO A 16 -0.58 -5.21 19.27
CA PRO A 16 0.21 -5.67 18.13
C PRO A 16 0.30 -4.62 17.00
N ASN A 17 1.37 -4.71 16.19
CA ASN A 17 1.68 -3.81 15.07
C ASN A 17 1.84 -2.33 15.46
N THR A 18 2.43 -2.09 16.64
CA THR A 18 2.64 -0.74 17.18
C THR A 18 4.09 -0.53 17.61
N GLN A 19 4.47 0.73 17.77
CA GLN A 19 5.73 1.17 18.34
C GLN A 19 5.43 1.91 19.65
N CYS A 20 6.11 1.50 20.73
CA CYS A 20 6.07 2.20 22.01
C CYS A 20 7.22 3.22 22.08
N ARG A 21 6.90 4.47 22.40
CA ARG A 21 7.87 5.54 22.65
C ARG A 21 7.46 6.31 23.89
N ASP A 22 8.27 6.23 24.95
CA ASP A 22 8.02 6.91 26.24
C ASP A 22 6.62 6.60 26.82
N GLY A 23 6.11 5.38 26.63
CA GLY A 23 4.77 4.95 27.07
C GLY A 23 3.62 5.39 26.14
N THR A 24 3.92 6.11 25.07
CA THR A 24 2.96 6.44 23.99
C THR A 24 3.01 5.37 22.92
N CYS A 25 1.84 4.87 22.54
CA CYS A 25 1.71 3.84 21.50
C CYS A 25 1.32 4.49 20.18
N THR A 26 2.04 4.15 19.10
CA THR A 26 1.73 4.60 17.74
C THR A 26 1.68 3.40 16.80
N CYS A 27 0.77 3.38 15.82
CA CYS A 27 0.78 2.32 14.80
C CYS A 27 2.08 2.35 14.01
N LEU A 28 2.55 1.16 13.59
CA LEU A 28 3.61 1.06 12.58
C LEU A 28 3.13 1.68 11.25
N PRO A 29 4.06 2.09 10.36
CA PRO A 29 3.70 2.56 9.02
C PRO A 29 2.78 1.57 8.31
N ASP A 30 1.77 2.08 7.61
CA ASP A 30 0.76 1.32 6.85
C ASP A 30 -0.22 0.47 7.68
N PHE A 31 -0.16 0.58 9.02
CA PHE A 31 -1.19 0.06 9.93
C PHE A 31 -2.04 1.19 10.49
N GLN A 32 -3.32 0.91 10.70
CA GLN A 32 -4.32 1.87 11.17
C GLN A 32 -5.19 1.26 12.28
N GLY A 33 -5.78 2.12 13.12
CA GLY A 33 -6.65 1.72 14.22
C GLY A 33 -6.18 2.26 15.58
N ASN A 34 -6.51 1.54 16.65
CA ASN A 34 -6.17 1.94 18.01
C ASN A 34 -4.83 1.30 18.45
N PRO A 35 -3.77 2.08 18.69
CA PRO A 35 -2.46 1.55 19.04
C PRO A 35 -2.37 0.92 20.44
N TYR A 36 -3.34 1.14 21.32
CA TYR A 36 -3.41 0.47 22.63
C TYR A 36 -4.09 -0.91 22.54
N VAL A 37 -4.89 -1.15 21.50
CA VAL A 37 -5.57 -2.45 21.26
C VAL A 37 -4.82 -3.28 20.24
N GLY A 38 -4.31 -2.64 19.19
CA GLY A 38 -3.61 -3.26 18.06
C GLY A 38 -4.01 -2.60 16.75
N CYS A 39 -3.04 -2.35 15.88
CA CYS A 39 -3.29 -1.76 14.58
C CYS A 39 -3.46 -2.85 13.52
N GLN A 40 -4.37 -2.60 12.57
CA GLN A 40 -4.71 -3.49 11.47
C GLN A 40 -4.19 -2.93 10.15
N PRO A 41 -3.81 -3.78 9.19
CA PRO A 41 -3.46 -3.31 7.86
C PRO A 41 -4.67 -2.67 7.15
N GLU A 42 -4.44 -1.84 6.14
CA GLU A 42 -5.51 -1.32 5.28
C GLU A 42 -6.17 -2.45 4.48
N CYS A 43 -5.36 -3.39 3.98
CA CYS A 43 -5.81 -4.58 3.26
C CYS A 43 -4.97 -5.81 3.59
N VAL A 44 -5.55 -6.99 3.43
CA VAL A 44 -4.85 -8.28 3.41
C VAL A 44 -4.96 -8.92 2.03
N GLN A 45 -6.05 -8.65 1.32
CA GLN A 45 -6.34 -9.18 -0.02
C GLN A 45 -6.82 -8.06 -0.94
N ASN A 46 -6.72 -8.29 -2.25
CA ASN A 46 -7.21 -7.36 -3.26
C ASN A 46 -8.68 -7.00 -3.07
N SER A 47 -9.51 -7.95 -2.62
CA SER A 47 -10.93 -7.75 -2.34
C SER A 47 -11.23 -6.74 -1.22
N ASP A 48 -10.24 -6.43 -0.37
CA ASP A 48 -10.39 -5.39 0.67
C ASP A 48 -10.24 -3.98 0.08
N CYS A 49 -9.68 -3.89 -1.13
CA CYS A 49 -9.48 -2.63 -1.84
C CYS A 49 -10.63 -2.33 -2.81
N PRO A 50 -10.82 -1.06 -3.19
CA PRO A 50 -11.64 -0.70 -4.35
C PRO A 50 -11.17 -1.42 -5.63
N LEU A 51 -12.10 -1.69 -6.56
CA LEU A 51 -11.80 -2.42 -7.81
C LEU A 51 -10.70 -1.78 -8.67
N ASN A 52 -10.47 -0.48 -8.52
CA ASN A 52 -9.43 0.29 -9.21
C ASN A 52 -8.09 0.36 -8.44
N ARG A 53 -7.90 -0.45 -7.40
CA ARG A 53 -6.66 -0.52 -6.60
C ARG A 53 -6.28 -1.96 -6.31
N ALA A 54 -5.02 -2.23 -6.01
CA ALA A 54 -4.53 -3.54 -5.61
C ALA A 54 -3.96 -3.51 -4.20
N CYS A 55 -4.06 -4.62 -3.48
CA CYS A 55 -3.43 -4.75 -2.18
C CYS A 55 -1.95 -5.08 -2.36
N SER A 56 -1.08 -4.21 -1.85
CA SER A 56 0.37 -4.39 -1.85
C SER A 56 0.96 -3.85 -0.56
N ASN A 57 1.79 -4.65 0.11
CA ASN A 57 2.39 -4.29 1.40
C ASN A 57 1.35 -3.73 2.39
N ASN A 58 0.23 -4.44 2.53
CA ASN A 58 -0.85 -4.09 3.46
C ASN A 58 -1.57 -2.77 3.16
N LYS A 59 -1.40 -2.24 1.94
CA LYS A 59 -1.96 -0.97 1.50
C LYS A 59 -2.68 -1.09 0.15
N CYS A 60 -3.76 -0.35 -0.02
CA CYS A 60 -4.46 -0.26 -1.31
C CYS A 60 -3.77 0.76 -2.22
N ILE A 61 -2.96 0.28 -3.15
CA ILE A 61 -2.18 1.09 -4.08
C ILE A 61 -2.77 1.08 -5.49
N ASP A 62 -2.39 2.07 -6.30
CA ASP A 62 -2.62 2.02 -7.75
C ASP A 62 -1.56 1.10 -8.38
N PRO A 63 -1.97 0.00 -9.06
CA PRO A 63 -1.03 -0.90 -9.72
C PRO A 63 -0.50 -0.37 -11.07
N CYS A 64 -0.99 0.76 -11.59
CA CYS A 64 -0.59 1.29 -12.90
C CYS A 64 0.84 1.86 -13.04
N PRO A 65 1.44 2.52 -12.03
CA PRO A 65 2.73 3.18 -12.20
C PRO A 65 3.83 2.24 -12.71
N ASN A 66 4.47 2.62 -13.82
CA ASN A 66 5.57 1.89 -14.49
C ASN A 66 5.20 0.52 -15.09
N ILE A 67 3.92 0.18 -15.26
CA ILE A 67 3.51 -1.07 -15.91
C ILE A 67 3.39 -0.94 -17.44
N CYS A 68 2.82 0.16 -17.92
CA CYS A 68 2.54 0.34 -19.34
C CYS A 68 3.69 1.00 -20.10
N GLY A 69 3.80 0.66 -21.38
CA GLY A 69 4.79 1.18 -22.31
C GLY A 69 4.52 2.62 -22.75
N ARG A 70 5.39 3.16 -23.61
CA ARG A 70 5.23 4.52 -24.14
C ARG A 70 3.98 4.61 -25.03
N ASN A 71 3.25 5.72 -24.94
CA ASN A 71 2.00 5.97 -25.66
C ASN A 71 0.89 4.93 -25.39
N ALA A 72 0.92 4.31 -24.21
CA ALA A 72 -0.16 3.46 -23.71
C ALA A 72 -0.83 4.12 -22.49
N GLU A 73 -2.13 3.92 -22.36
CA GLU A 73 -2.90 4.23 -21.16
C GLU A 73 -3.00 2.99 -20.27
N CYS A 74 -3.03 3.21 -18.95
CA CYS A 74 -3.25 2.17 -17.97
C CYS A 74 -4.64 2.31 -17.36
N ASN A 75 -5.40 1.21 -17.34
CA ASN A 75 -6.68 1.11 -16.67
C ASN A 75 -6.65 -0.07 -15.70
N VAL A 76 -7.16 0.10 -14.49
CA VAL A 76 -7.21 -0.99 -13.49
C VAL A 76 -8.54 -1.72 -13.60
N VAL A 77 -8.50 -3.01 -13.89
CA VAL A 77 -9.67 -3.88 -14.02
C VAL A 77 -9.53 -5.02 -13.03
N ASN A 78 -10.45 -5.11 -12.06
CA ASN A 78 -10.42 -6.13 -11.00
C ASN A 78 -9.05 -6.22 -10.32
N HIS A 79 -8.52 -5.07 -9.85
CA HIS A 79 -7.22 -4.96 -9.18
C HIS A 79 -6.00 -5.23 -10.06
N LEU A 80 -6.18 -5.50 -11.37
CA LEU A 80 -5.11 -5.78 -12.30
C LEU A 80 -4.89 -4.60 -13.26
N PRO A 81 -3.64 -4.18 -13.51
CA PRO A 81 -3.34 -3.16 -14.49
C PRO A 81 -3.49 -3.72 -15.91
N MET A 82 -4.28 -3.04 -16.73
CA MET A 82 -4.49 -3.34 -18.14
C MET A 82 -3.96 -2.18 -18.97
N CYS A 83 -3.05 -2.49 -19.91
CA CYS A 83 -2.47 -1.49 -20.80
C CYS A 83 -3.14 -1.54 -22.17
N SER A 84 -3.49 -0.37 -22.72
CA SER A 84 -3.99 -0.22 -24.09
C SER A 84 -3.28 0.95 -24.77
N CYS A 85 -3.06 0.85 -26.08
CA CYS A 85 -2.51 1.97 -26.84
C CYS A 85 -3.53 3.12 -26.87
N ILE A 86 -3.06 4.36 -26.72
CA ILE A 86 -3.93 5.53 -26.85
C ILE A 86 -4.48 5.66 -28.28
N ASN A 87 -5.56 6.41 -28.45
CA ASN A 87 -6.20 6.61 -29.77
C ASN A 87 -5.18 7.04 -30.86
N ASN A 88 -5.27 6.39 -32.03
CA ASN A 88 -4.36 6.55 -33.18
C ASN A 88 -2.94 5.99 -32.97
N TYR A 89 -2.71 5.15 -31.96
CA TYR A 89 -1.48 4.38 -31.79
C TYR A 89 -1.76 2.87 -31.81
N GLN A 90 -0.79 2.08 -32.28
CA GLN A 90 -0.85 0.62 -32.32
C GLN A 90 0.50 0.00 -31.96
N GLY A 91 0.50 -1.25 -31.51
CA GLY A 91 1.72 -1.96 -31.11
C GLY A 91 1.53 -2.78 -29.86
N ASN A 92 2.61 -2.92 -29.07
CA ASN A 92 2.56 -3.62 -27.80
C ASN A 92 2.42 -2.61 -26.65
N PRO A 93 1.25 -2.55 -25.98
CA PRO A 93 0.99 -1.54 -24.94
C PRO A 93 1.82 -1.71 -23.66
N PHE A 94 2.52 -2.85 -23.49
CA PHE A 94 3.48 -3.06 -22.41
C PHE A 94 4.90 -2.60 -22.77
N ILE A 95 5.17 -2.29 -24.04
CA ILE A 95 6.52 -1.90 -24.52
C ILE A 95 6.48 -0.50 -25.13
N SER A 96 5.81 -0.35 -26.27
CA SER A 96 5.64 0.91 -26.98
C SER A 96 4.50 0.78 -27.97
N CYS A 97 3.70 1.83 -28.07
CA CYS A 97 2.75 2.03 -29.15
C CYS A 97 3.28 3.12 -30.09
N GLU A 98 3.11 2.88 -31.40
CA GLU A 98 3.55 3.77 -32.47
C GLU A 98 2.34 4.36 -33.22
N PRO A 99 2.44 5.59 -33.76
CA PRO A 99 1.35 6.20 -34.53
C PRO A 99 0.91 5.31 -35.71
N VAL A 100 -0.40 5.18 -35.88
CA VAL A 100 -1.00 4.51 -37.04
C VAL A 100 -0.75 5.40 -38.27
N LYS A 101 -0.19 4.83 -39.34
CA LYS A 101 0.08 5.52 -40.62
C LYS A 101 -1.11 5.48 -41.56
#